data_AF-A0AA35LZP8-F1
#
_entry.id   AF-A0AA35LZP8-F1
#
_cell.length_a   1.000
_cell.length_b   1.000
_cell.length_c   1.000
_cell.angle_alpha   90.00
_cell.angle_beta   90.00
_cell.angle_gamma   90.00
#
_symmetry.space_group_name_H-M   'P 1'
#
loop_
_entity.id
_entity.type
_entity.pdbx_description
1 polymer ?
#
loop_
_entity_poly.entity_id
_entity_poly.type
_entity_poly.pdbx_seq_one_letter_code
_entity_poly.pdbx_strand_id
1 'polypeptide(L)'
;MAEALFLELSWGVLSSIGIACLLFGFLIIGITGWSAAAAVPIISSVAGCLANALCYYAYYQTHPPVNTAVASAFADVMWMVQEASLSFYSYIILTRVLIRRSRRVFLILFWGILVLIIGARLAILVMRVKVTILERENLQSVINRAHIAYFVCIASIEILCSFFLLQKFASAKKVSREASLNSKFFRYLLQSTEVRMTTLAVIGTTRAVTYSFQPSMQQSTNTVSQVDRFIYTFECLFPMMIYIDLLASRVKFTISQHERSATIMRPLSTRSLANTRPIRKASVSSRHYLEGNASECELRPLSETTFAAGVANLHVVERPEKAKCT
;
A
#
# COMPACT_ATOMS: atom_id res chain seq x y z
N MET A 1 5.47 -37.67 20.84
CA MET A 1 5.98 -36.67 19.88
C MET A 1 6.77 -35.65 20.68
N ALA A 2 8.02 -35.35 20.33
CA ALA A 2 8.74 -34.24 20.96
C ALA A 2 7.93 -32.96 20.72
N GLU A 3 7.71 -32.15 21.75
CA GLU A 3 7.05 -30.85 21.60
C GLU A 3 7.91 -29.99 20.67
N ALA A 4 7.38 -29.67 19.48
CA ALA A 4 8.09 -28.81 18.56
C ALA A 4 8.15 -27.40 19.15
N LEU A 5 9.36 -26.89 19.43
CA LEU A 5 9.53 -25.57 20.02
C LEU A 5 9.06 -24.49 19.04
N PHE A 6 8.25 -23.55 19.52
CA PHE A 6 7.64 -22.49 18.69
C PHE A 6 8.64 -21.72 17.83
N LEU A 7 9.79 -21.35 18.41
CA LEU A 7 10.83 -20.56 17.74
C LEU A 7 11.61 -21.35 16.69
N GLU A 8 11.70 -22.68 16.83
CA GLU A 8 12.34 -23.55 15.83
C GLU A 8 11.42 -23.83 14.64
N LEU A 9 10.13 -23.55 14.81
CA LEU A 9 9.13 -23.73 13.78
C LEU A 9 9.00 -22.48 12.91
N SER A 10 8.57 -22.67 11.66
CA SER A 10 8.32 -21.56 10.72
C SER A 10 7.36 -20.49 11.29
N TRP A 11 6.40 -20.89 12.14
CA TRP A 11 5.47 -19.94 12.78
C TRP A 11 6.17 -18.95 13.72
N GLY A 12 7.21 -19.38 14.44
CA GLY A 12 8.01 -18.50 15.30
C GLY A 12 8.84 -17.51 14.50
N VAL A 13 9.42 -17.95 13.38
CA VAL A 13 10.15 -17.07 12.45
C VAL A 13 9.20 -16.01 11.85
N LEU A 14 8.03 -16.42 11.37
CA LEU A 14 7.03 -15.51 10.79
C LEU A 14 6.53 -14.49 11.84
N SER A 15 6.35 -14.92 13.08
CA SER A 15 5.98 -14.02 14.19
C SER A 15 7.10 -13.03 14.50
N SER A 16 8.36 -13.47 14.50
CA SER A 16 9.52 -12.58 14.68
C SER A 16 9.60 -11.51 13.59
N ILE A 17 9.32 -11.86 12.34
CA ILE A 17 9.23 -10.91 11.22
C ILE A 17 8.13 -9.88 11.47
N GLY A 18 6.94 -10.32 11.88
CA GLY A 18 5.84 -9.42 12.21
C GLY A 18 6.19 -8.47 13.36
N ILE A 19 6.84 -8.96 14.42
CA ILE A 19 7.30 -8.11 15.53
C ILE A 19 8.33 -7.08 15.04
N ALA A 20 9.29 -7.49 14.21
CA ALA A 20 10.27 -6.56 13.65
C ALA A 20 9.58 -5.47 12.81
N CYS A 21 8.63 -5.85 11.95
CA CYS A 21 7.84 -4.90 11.14
C CYS A 21 6.98 -3.96 12.00
N LEU A 22 6.45 -4.43 13.13
CA LEU A 22 5.74 -3.59 14.09
C LEU A 22 6.68 -2.53 14.70
N LEU A 23 7.87 -2.94 15.15
CA LEU A 23 8.86 -2.02 15.73
C LEU A 23 9.33 -0.98 14.71
N PHE A 24 9.60 -1.41 13.47
CA PHE A 24 9.93 -0.49 12.38
C PHE A 24 8.77 0.47 12.08
N GLY A 25 7.52 0.04 12.21
CA GLY A 25 6.36 0.90 12.08
C GLY A 25 6.33 2.04 13.11
N PHE A 26 6.59 1.74 14.38
CA PHE A 26 6.69 2.77 15.41
C PHE A 26 7.82 3.76 15.14
N LEU A 27 8.98 3.26 14.71
CA LEU A 27 10.12 4.11 14.33
C LEU A 27 9.75 5.02 13.16
N ILE A 28 9.08 4.49 12.14
CA ILE A 28 8.69 5.25 10.95
C ILE A 28 7.60 6.28 11.27
N ILE A 29 6.65 5.96 12.16
CA ILE A 29 5.71 6.98 12.67
C ILE A 29 6.45 8.08 13.43
N GLY A 30 7.51 7.75 14.17
CA GLY A 30 8.36 8.75 14.83
C GLY A 30 9.01 9.72 13.84
N ILE A 31 9.50 9.21 12.69
CA ILE A 31 10.16 10.02 11.65
C ILE A 31 9.14 10.77 10.79
N THR A 32 8.09 10.08 10.37
CA THR A 32 7.15 10.55 9.35
C THR A 32 5.89 11.14 9.92
N GLY A 33 5.59 10.98 11.21
CA GLY A 33 4.30 11.34 11.81
C GLY A 33 3.18 10.35 11.45
N TRP A 34 2.09 10.42 12.22
CA TRP A 34 0.95 9.52 12.03
C TRP A 34 0.24 9.74 10.69
N SER A 35 -0.07 8.65 9.99
CA SER A 35 -0.94 8.64 8.82
C SER A 35 -1.70 7.32 8.73
N ALA A 36 -2.90 7.35 8.14
CA ALA A 36 -3.68 6.13 7.92
C ALA A 36 -2.91 5.09 7.06
N ALA A 37 -2.04 5.56 6.15
CA ALA A 37 -1.22 4.68 5.32
C ALA A 37 -0.09 4.00 6.12
N ALA A 38 0.45 4.65 7.15
CA ALA A 38 1.44 4.06 8.06
C ALA A 38 0.84 3.05 9.05
N ALA A 39 -0.46 3.16 9.34
CA ALA A 39 -1.16 2.20 10.20
C ALA A 39 -1.35 0.82 9.54
N VAL A 40 -1.46 0.77 8.20
CA VAL A 40 -1.67 -0.48 7.45
C VAL A 40 -0.60 -1.54 7.72
N PRO A 41 0.70 -1.28 7.48
CA PRO A 41 1.74 -2.29 7.72
C PRO A 41 1.83 -2.70 9.19
N ILE A 42 1.52 -1.80 10.13
CA ILE A 42 1.48 -2.11 11.57
C ILE A 42 0.35 -3.10 11.89
N ILE A 43 -0.86 -2.82 11.42
CA ILE A 43 -2.03 -3.68 11.62
C ILE A 43 -1.78 -5.05 10.98
N SER A 44 -1.24 -5.07 9.76
CA SER A 44 -0.85 -6.30 9.07
C SER A 44 0.10 -7.14 9.91
N SER A 45 1.14 -6.52 10.47
CA SER A 45 2.16 -7.19 11.25
C SER A 45 1.63 -7.76 12.57
N VAL A 46 0.83 -6.98 13.31
CA VAL A 46 0.19 -7.45 14.56
C VAL A 46 -0.73 -8.64 14.28
N ALA A 47 -1.59 -8.52 13.26
CA ALA A 47 -2.49 -9.59 12.87
C ALA A 47 -1.73 -10.84 12.44
N GLY A 48 -0.63 -10.70 11.68
CA GLY A 48 0.24 -11.81 11.30
C GLY A 48 0.84 -12.53 12.52
N CYS A 49 1.40 -11.80 13.49
CA CYS A 49 1.93 -12.39 14.72
C CYS A 49 0.88 -13.19 15.48
N LEU A 50 -0.32 -12.61 15.66
CA LEU A 50 -1.42 -13.28 16.36
C LEU A 50 -1.88 -14.52 15.61
N ALA A 51 -2.05 -14.43 14.29
CA ALA A 51 -2.43 -15.58 13.47
C ALA A 51 -1.43 -16.73 13.61
N ASN A 52 -0.13 -16.44 13.49
CA ASN A 52 0.93 -17.45 13.57
C ASN A 52 1.00 -18.11 14.97
N ALA A 53 0.87 -17.32 16.04
CA ALA A 53 0.85 -17.83 17.41
C ALA A 53 -0.37 -18.72 17.67
N LEU A 54 -1.56 -18.30 17.22
CA LEU A 54 -2.79 -19.08 17.35
C LEU A 54 -2.78 -20.36 16.51
N CYS A 55 -2.12 -20.35 15.35
CA CYS A 55 -1.92 -21.56 14.55
C CYS A 55 -0.99 -22.56 15.23
N TYR A 56 0.09 -22.08 15.85
CA TYR A 56 0.93 -22.95 16.66
C TYR A 56 0.13 -23.56 17.81
N TYR A 57 -0.63 -22.75 18.54
CA TYR A 57 -1.50 -23.23 19.62
C TYR A 57 -2.51 -24.29 19.11
N ALA A 58 -3.18 -24.05 17.99
CA ALA A 58 -4.22 -24.94 17.49
C ALA A 58 -3.69 -26.25 16.86
N TYR A 59 -2.51 -26.23 16.22
CA TYR A 59 -2.07 -27.36 15.38
C TYR A 59 -0.80 -28.06 15.84
N TYR A 60 -0.04 -27.50 16.78
CA TYR A 60 1.23 -28.05 17.25
C TYR A 60 1.22 -28.41 18.73
N GLN A 61 0.16 -28.05 19.47
CA GLN A 61 -0.05 -28.41 20.86
C GLN A 61 -1.32 -29.24 21.01
N THR A 62 -1.39 -30.02 22.09
CA THR A 62 -2.56 -30.86 22.40
C THR A 62 -3.47 -30.10 23.36
N HIS A 63 -4.63 -29.65 22.88
CA HIS A 63 -5.64 -28.94 23.66
C HIS A 63 -7.04 -29.55 23.43
N PRO A 64 -8.01 -29.29 24.33
CA PRO A 64 -9.39 -29.71 24.12
C PRO A 64 -9.96 -29.22 22.77
N PRO A 65 -10.79 -29.99 22.07
CA PRO A 65 -11.27 -29.68 20.71
C PRO A 65 -11.92 -28.29 20.58
N VAL A 66 -12.65 -27.86 21.61
CA VAL A 66 -13.30 -26.54 21.65
C VAL A 66 -12.27 -25.41 21.66
N ASN A 67 -11.22 -25.52 22.48
CA ASN A 67 -10.17 -24.52 22.56
C ASN A 67 -9.39 -24.44 21.24
N THR A 68 -9.11 -25.59 20.63
CA THR A 68 -8.48 -25.69 19.31
C THR A 68 -9.33 -25.04 18.22
N ALA A 69 -10.64 -25.31 18.22
CA ALA A 69 -11.57 -24.71 17.26
C ALA A 69 -11.66 -23.19 17.42
N VAL A 70 -11.70 -22.69 18.66
CA VAL A 70 -11.71 -21.24 18.94
C VAL A 70 -10.40 -20.59 18.50
N ALA A 71 -9.25 -21.14 18.89
CA ALA A 71 -7.96 -20.59 18.50
C ALA A 71 -7.77 -20.58 16.98
N SER A 72 -8.16 -21.66 16.32
CA SER A 72 -8.16 -21.77 14.87
C SER A 72 -9.09 -20.72 14.21
N ALA A 73 -10.24 -20.45 14.80
CA ALA A 73 -11.17 -19.45 14.30
C ALA A 73 -10.59 -18.03 14.36
N PHE A 74 -9.99 -17.67 15.49
CA PHE A 74 -9.30 -16.39 15.64
C PHE A 74 -8.09 -16.30 14.70
N ALA A 75 -7.36 -17.39 14.49
CA ALA A 75 -6.24 -17.41 13.55
C ALA A 75 -6.67 -17.09 12.12
N ASP A 76 -7.76 -17.70 11.63
CA ASP A 76 -8.30 -17.42 10.29
C ASP A 76 -8.73 -15.96 10.12
N VAL A 77 -9.33 -15.35 11.16
CA VAL A 77 -9.69 -13.92 11.15
C VAL A 77 -8.43 -13.05 11.09
N MET A 78 -7.43 -13.35 11.90
CA MET A 78 -6.18 -12.58 11.95
C MET A 78 -5.39 -12.71 10.65
N TRP A 79 -5.38 -13.88 10.00
CA TRP A 79 -4.81 -14.03 8.66
C TRP A 79 -5.54 -13.21 7.62
N MET A 80 -6.87 -13.22 7.63
CA MET A 80 -7.65 -12.39 6.72
C MET A 80 -7.28 -10.91 6.89
N VAL A 81 -7.17 -10.43 8.13
CA VAL A 81 -6.75 -9.05 8.40
C VAL A 81 -5.34 -8.81 7.87
N GLN A 82 -4.39 -9.70 8.15
CA GLN A 82 -3.02 -9.56 7.69
C GLN A 82 -2.92 -9.48 6.17
N GLU A 83 -3.53 -10.42 5.44
CA GLU A 83 -3.41 -10.49 3.98
C GLU A 83 -4.22 -9.40 3.27
N ALA A 84 -5.47 -9.14 3.71
CA ALA A 84 -6.32 -8.11 3.09
C ALA A 84 -5.85 -6.68 3.40
N SER A 85 -5.20 -6.46 4.54
CA SER A 85 -4.72 -5.13 4.93
C SER A 85 -3.72 -4.54 3.92
N LEU A 86 -2.92 -5.37 3.25
CA LEU A 86 -1.92 -4.91 2.28
C LEU A 86 -2.58 -4.13 1.12
N SER A 87 -3.73 -4.59 0.64
CA SER A 87 -4.51 -3.90 -0.40
C SER A 87 -5.07 -2.57 0.07
N PHE A 88 -5.29 -2.38 1.38
CA PHE A 88 -5.79 -1.13 1.93
C PHE A 88 -4.76 0.01 1.82
N TYR A 89 -3.46 -0.28 1.78
CA TYR A 89 -2.46 0.76 1.53
C TYR A 89 -2.68 1.42 0.16
N SER A 90 -2.88 0.60 -0.89
CA SER A 90 -3.24 1.08 -2.23
C SER A 90 -4.58 1.81 -2.26
N TYR A 91 -5.59 1.26 -1.58
CA TYR A 91 -6.91 1.87 -1.46
C TYR A 91 -6.85 3.28 -0.86
N ILE A 92 -6.10 3.46 0.23
CA ILE A 92 -5.95 4.75 0.91
C ILE A 92 -5.34 5.81 -0.03
N ILE A 93 -4.37 5.43 -0.87
CA ILE A 93 -3.78 6.33 -1.87
C ILE A 93 -4.79 6.61 -2.99
N LEU A 94 -5.39 5.57 -3.57
CA LEU A 94 -6.31 5.68 -4.70
C LEU A 94 -7.58 6.47 -4.38
N THR A 95 -8.14 6.32 -3.19
CA THR A 95 -9.33 7.07 -2.79
C THR A 95 -9.09 8.58 -2.70
N ARG A 96 -7.85 9.01 -2.48
CA ARG A 96 -7.44 10.42 -2.49
C ARG A 96 -7.05 10.92 -3.88
N VAL A 97 -6.52 10.04 -4.73
CA VAL A 97 -6.02 10.39 -6.07
C VAL A 97 -7.09 10.32 -7.16
N LEU A 98 -8.05 9.39 -7.06
CA LEU A 98 -9.10 9.20 -8.05
C LEU A 98 -10.21 10.25 -7.92
N ILE A 99 -10.68 10.75 -9.06
CA ILE A 99 -11.68 11.83 -9.13
C ILE A 99 -12.99 11.32 -9.76
N ARG A 100 -14.12 11.73 -9.17
CA ARG A 100 -15.51 11.54 -9.64
C ARG A 100 -15.82 10.12 -10.14
N ARG A 101 -15.89 9.92 -11.46
CA ARG A 101 -16.34 8.66 -12.09
C ARG A 101 -15.36 7.52 -11.84
N SER A 102 -14.06 7.77 -12.01
CA SER A 102 -13.01 6.76 -11.78
C SER A 102 -12.98 6.27 -10.34
N ARG A 103 -13.17 7.18 -9.37
CA ARG A 103 -13.26 6.84 -7.95
C ARG A 103 -14.45 5.95 -7.64
N ARG A 104 -15.64 6.25 -8.19
CA ARG A 104 -16.84 5.42 -7.99
C ARG A 104 -16.65 4.01 -8.54
N VAL A 105 -16.13 3.87 -9.76
CA VAL A 105 -15.85 2.56 -10.37
C VAL A 105 -14.85 1.76 -9.52
N PHE A 106 -13.74 2.39 -9.13
CA PHE A 106 -12.74 1.75 -8.26
C PHE A 106 -13.34 1.29 -6.94
N LEU A 107 -14.11 2.13 -6.24
CA LEU A 107 -14.72 1.78 -4.97
C LEU A 107 -15.65 0.58 -5.10
N ILE A 108 -16.52 0.56 -6.11
CA ILE A 108 -17.46 -0.56 -6.33
C ILE A 108 -16.69 -1.86 -6.57
N LEU A 109 -15.68 -1.84 -7.44
CA LEU A 109 -14.88 -3.02 -7.74
C LEU A 109 -14.06 -3.49 -6.54
N PHE A 110 -13.41 -2.57 -5.82
CA PHE A 110 -12.60 -2.87 -4.65
C PHE A 110 -13.43 -3.52 -3.54
N TRP A 111 -14.55 -2.88 -3.16
CA TRP A 111 -15.43 -3.41 -2.12
C TRP A 111 -16.14 -4.68 -2.57
N GLY A 112 -16.50 -4.81 -3.85
CA GLY A 112 -17.07 -6.04 -4.41
C GLY A 112 -16.12 -7.23 -4.27
N ILE A 113 -14.86 -7.08 -4.68
CA ILE A 113 -13.85 -8.13 -4.52
C ILE A 113 -13.56 -8.40 -3.03
N LEU A 114 -13.51 -7.35 -2.19
CA LEU A 114 -13.29 -7.52 -0.76
C LEU A 114 -14.40 -8.32 -0.07
N VAL A 115 -15.66 -8.12 -0.46
CA VAL A 115 -16.79 -8.93 0.03
C VAL A 115 -16.62 -10.41 -0.37
N LEU A 116 -16.14 -10.68 -1.58
CA LEU A 116 -15.83 -12.06 -2.02
C LEU A 116 -14.69 -12.68 -1.19
N ILE A 117 -13.64 -11.91 -0.90
CA ILE A 117 -12.53 -12.32 -0.03
C ILE A 117 -13.04 -12.69 1.37
N ILE A 118 -13.85 -11.82 1.98
CA ILE A 118 -14.44 -12.06 3.30
C ILE A 118 -15.35 -13.29 3.27
N GLY A 119 -16.21 -13.42 2.25
CA GLY A 119 -17.10 -14.58 2.08
C GLY A 119 -16.34 -15.89 1.96
N ALA A 120 -15.28 -15.94 1.15
CA ALA A 120 -14.43 -17.11 1.02
C ALA A 120 -13.75 -17.48 2.35
N ARG A 121 -13.26 -16.49 3.11
CA ARG A 121 -12.65 -16.72 4.43
C ARG A 121 -13.65 -17.20 5.47
N LEU A 122 -14.86 -16.66 5.50
CA LEU A 122 -15.93 -17.15 6.38
C LEU A 122 -16.31 -18.59 6.04
N ALA A 123 -16.37 -18.95 4.75
CA ALA A 123 -16.62 -20.32 4.33
C ALA A 123 -15.52 -21.27 4.79
N ILE A 124 -14.24 -20.89 4.60
CA ILE A 124 -13.07 -21.66 5.10
C ILE A 124 -13.17 -21.86 6.61
N LEU A 125 -13.41 -20.78 7.35
CA LEU A 125 -13.53 -20.77 8.80
C LEU A 125 -14.62 -21.74 9.28
N VAL A 126 -15.83 -21.64 8.73
CA VAL A 126 -16.97 -22.49 9.13
C VAL A 126 -16.67 -23.96 8.83
N MET A 127 -16.09 -24.25 7.67
CA MET A 127 -15.73 -25.63 7.31
C MET A 127 -14.62 -26.18 8.21
N ARG A 128 -13.63 -25.36 8.56
CA ARG A 128 -12.52 -25.75 9.45
C ARG A 128 -13.01 -26.09 10.86
N VAL A 129 -13.85 -25.24 11.45
CA VAL A 129 -14.47 -25.50 12.75
C VAL A 129 -15.29 -26.80 12.70
N LYS A 130 -16.02 -27.04 11.61
CA LYS A 130 -16.76 -28.29 11.43
C LYS A 130 -15.85 -29.51 11.33
N VAL A 131 -14.73 -29.44 10.62
CA VAL A 131 -13.77 -30.56 10.53
C VAL A 131 -13.17 -30.87 11.90
N THR A 132 -12.79 -29.85 12.69
CA THR A 132 -12.21 -30.03 14.03
C THR A 132 -13.19 -30.65 15.03
N ILE A 133 -14.49 -30.40 14.91
CA ILE A 133 -15.51 -30.90 15.84
C ILE A 133 -16.17 -32.20 15.38
N LEU A 134 -16.38 -32.38 14.07
CA LEU A 134 -17.17 -33.48 13.50
C LEU A 134 -16.33 -34.53 12.74
N GLU A 135 -15.00 -34.38 12.67
CA GLU A 135 -14.05 -35.32 12.03
C GLU A 135 -14.42 -35.75 10.60
N ARG A 136 -15.05 -34.86 9.81
CA ARG A 136 -15.46 -35.18 8.44
C ARG A 136 -14.38 -34.84 7.40
N GLU A 137 -13.62 -35.85 6.98
CA GLU A 137 -12.52 -35.71 5.99
C GLU A 137 -12.99 -35.24 4.59
N ASN A 138 -14.24 -35.50 4.21
CA ASN A 138 -14.80 -35.12 2.91
C ASN A 138 -14.86 -33.59 2.67
N LEU A 139 -14.72 -32.77 3.71
CA LEU A 139 -14.75 -31.30 3.61
C LEU A 139 -13.40 -30.69 3.19
N GLN A 140 -12.29 -31.42 3.28
CA GLN A 140 -10.96 -30.89 2.99
C GLN A 140 -10.82 -30.43 1.51
N SER A 141 -11.41 -31.19 0.57
CA SER A 141 -11.40 -30.83 -0.85
C SER A 141 -12.14 -29.52 -1.15
N VAL A 142 -13.19 -29.22 -0.38
CA VAL A 142 -13.95 -27.97 -0.49
C VAL A 142 -13.17 -26.82 0.13
N ILE A 143 -12.49 -27.05 1.26
CA ILE A 143 -11.61 -26.07 1.90
C ILE A 143 -10.48 -25.67 0.97
N ASN A 144 -9.84 -26.62 0.28
CA ASN A 144 -8.76 -26.33 -0.65
C ASN A 144 -9.24 -25.48 -1.83
N ARG A 145 -10.40 -25.82 -2.43
CA ARG A 145 -11.01 -25.01 -3.49
C ARG A 145 -11.37 -23.59 -3.04
N ALA A 146 -11.86 -23.45 -1.81
CA ALA A 146 -12.15 -22.13 -1.23
C ALA A 146 -10.87 -21.30 -1.01
N HIS A 147 -9.76 -21.91 -0.60
CA HIS A 147 -8.45 -21.23 -0.51
C HIS A 147 -7.95 -20.76 -1.88
N ILE A 148 -8.09 -21.60 -2.93
CA ILE A 148 -7.72 -21.19 -4.29
C ILE A 148 -8.53 -19.97 -4.72
N ALA A 149 -9.87 -20.01 -4.56
CA ALA A 149 -10.74 -18.88 -4.89
C ALA A 149 -10.37 -17.62 -4.10
N TYR A 150 -10.04 -17.78 -2.82
CA TYR A 150 -9.56 -16.70 -1.96
C TYR A 150 -8.27 -16.04 -2.49
N PHE A 151 -7.23 -16.83 -2.80
CA PHE A 151 -5.97 -16.29 -3.32
C PHE A 151 -6.14 -15.61 -4.68
N VAL A 152 -7.00 -16.14 -5.55
CA VAL A 152 -7.34 -15.50 -6.82
C VAL A 152 -8.02 -14.15 -6.60
N CYS A 153 -8.92 -14.03 -5.62
CA CYS A 153 -9.55 -12.75 -5.28
C CYS A 153 -8.53 -11.75 -4.72
N ILE A 154 -7.60 -12.18 -3.86
CA ILE A 154 -6.49 -11.34 -3.35
C ILE A 154 -5.60 -10.85 -4.50
N ALA A 155 -5.20 -11.73 -5.42
CA ALA A 155 -4.43 -11.32 -6.60
C ALA A 155 -5.21 -10.32 -7.46
N SER A 156 -6.52 -10.54 -7.62
CA SER A 156 -7.39 -9.66 -8.42
C SER A 156 -7.50 -8.25 -7.82
N ILE A 157 -7.64 -8.11 -6.50
CA ILE A 157 -7.72 -6.79 -5.85
C ILE A 157 -6.39 -6.04 -5.96
N GLU A 158 -5.26 -6.75 -5.91
CA GLU A 158 -3.93 -6.14 -6.09
C GLU A 158 -3.68 -5.69 -7.52
N ILE A 159 -4.05 -6.50 -8.51
CA ILE A 159 -3.98 -6.12 -9.93
C ILE A 159 -4.86 -4.90 -10.20
N LEU A 160 -6.10 -4.89 -9.68
CA LEU A 160 -7.01 -3.75 -9.78
C LEU A 160 -6.38 -2.49 -9.19
N CYS A 161 -5.87 -2.57 -7.97
CA CYS A 161 -5.21 -1.44 -7.29
C CYS A 161 -4.01 -0.93 -8.09
N SER A 162 -3.14 -1.84 -8.53
CA SER A 162 -1.93 -1.51 -9.24
C SER A 162 -2.23 -0.87 -10.60
N PHE A 163 -3.22 -1.36 -11.33
CA PHE A 163 -3.66 -0.78 -12.59
C PHE A 163 -4.05 0.70 -12.45
N PHE A 164 -4.90 1.05 -11.48
CA PHE A 164 -5.31 2.44 -11.26
C PHE A 164 -4.14 3.32 -10.79
N LEU A 165 -3.25 2.80 -9.94
CA LEU A 165 -2.07 3.55 -9.46
C LEU A 165 -1.09 3.82 -10.61
N LEU A 166 -0.75 2.81 -11.40
CA LEU A 166 0.18 2.93 -12.52
C LEU A 166 -0.35 3.93 -13.56
N GLN A 167 -1.64 3.88 -13.90
CA GLN A 167 -2.24 4.87 -14.82
C GLN A 167 -2.11 6.30 -14.31
N LYS A 168 -2.33 6.51 -13.00
CA LYS A 168 -2.27 7.84 -12.39
C LYS A 168 -0.83 8.33 -12.27
N PHE A 169 0.11 7.49 -11.87
CA PHE A 169 1.52 7.86 -11.82
C PHE A 169 2.10 8.09 -13.22
N ALA A 170 1.71 7.32 -14.23
CA ALA A 170 2.12 7.55 -15.61
C ALA A 170 1.60 8.89 -16.15
N SER A 171 0.32 9.20 -15.91
CA SER A 171 -0.27 10.49 -16.29
C SER A 171 0.40 11.65 -15.56
N ALA A 172 0.61 11.55 -14.25
CA ALA A 172 1.30 12.57 -13.46
C ALA A 172 2.76 12.76 -13.90
N LYS A 173 3.46 11.68 -14.27
CA LYS A 173 4.83 11.73 -14.80
C LYS A 173 4.90 12.49 -16.13
N LYS A 174 3.91 12.30 -17.02
CA LYS A 174 3.85 13.01 -18.30
C LYS A 174 3.66 14.52 -18.09
N VAL A 175 2.67 14.90 -17.27
CA VAL A 175 2.39 16.30 -16.95
C VAL A 175 3.56 16.96 -16.21
N SER A 176 4.15 16.29 -15.22
CA SER A 176 5.33 16.80 -14.50
C SER A 176 6.55 16.99 -15.40
N ARG A 177 6.73 16.17 -16.44
CA ARG A 177 7.81 16.35 -17.42
C ARG A 177 7.56 17.58 -18.28
N GLU A 178 6.31 17.81 -18.67
CA GLU A 178 5.88 19.00 -19.42
C GLU A 178 6.02 20.28 -18.56
N ALA A 179 5.78 20.19 -17.25
CA ALA A 179 5.92 21.29 -16.30
C ALA A 179 7.34 21.52 -15.74
N SER A 180 8.36 20.76 -16.19
CA SER A 180 9.73 20.77 -15.63
C SER A 180 9.81 20.50 -14.12
N LEU A 181 8.79 19.84 -13.56
CA LEU A 181 8.72 19.43 -12.15
C LEU A 181 9.35 18.04 -11.96
N ASN A 182 9.53 17.63 -10.69
CA ASN A 182 10.27 16.44 -10.22
C ASN A 182 9.78 15.08 -10.77
N SER A 183 10.01 14.82 -12.07
CA SER A 183 9.66 13.58 -12.78
C SER A 183 10.32 12.32 -12.21
N LYS A 184 11.45 12.48 -11.51
CA LYS A 184 12.18 11.39 -10.84
C LYS A 184 11.38 10.75 -9.70
N PHE A 185 10.57 11.53 -8.97
CA PHE A 185 9.75 11.02 -7.87
C PHE A 185 8.61 10.12 -8.37
N PHE A 186 7.86 10.58 -9.37
CA PHE A 186 6.79 9.77 -9.98
C PHE A 186 7.34 8.51 -10.66
N ARG A 187 8.55 8.57 -11.22
CA ARG A 187 9.24 7.37 -11.73
C ARG A 187 9.52 6.36 -10.63
N TYR A 188 10.00 6.80 -9.46
CA TYR A 188 10.23 5.93 -8.32
C TYR A 188 8.94 5.28 -7.82
N LEU A 189 7.87 6.07 -7.60
CA LEU A 189 6.58 5.52 -7.16
C LEU A 189 5.99 4.53 -8.18
N LEU A 190 6.12 4.82 -9.47
CA LEU A 190 5.70 3.91 -10.54
C LEU A 190 6.48 2.59 -10.47
N GLN A 191 7.80 2.66 -10.36
CA GLN A 191 8.66 1.48 -10.28
C GLN A 191 8.41 0.66 -9.01
N SER A 192 8.21 1.31 -7.86
CA SER A 192 7.90 0.60 -6.62
C SER A 192 6.52 -0.07 -6.69
N THR A 193 5.53 0.61 -7.25
CA THR A 193 4.19 0.02 -7.47
C THR A 193 4.24 -1.18 -8.40
N GLU A 194 5.07 -1.13 -9.45
CA GLU A 194 5.30 -2.23 -10.39
C GLU A 194 5.98 -3.42 -9.74
N VAL A 195 7.03 -3.19 -8.95
CA VAL A 195 7.72 -4.24 -8.18
C VAL A 195 6.75 -4.89 -7.20
N ARG A 196 6.02 -4.08 -6.42
CA ARG A 196 4.97 -4.56 -5.51
C ARG A 196 3.95 -5.46 -6.19
N MET A 197 3.39 -4.98 -7.30
CA MET A 197 2.37 -5.71 -8.05
C MET A 197 2.91 -7.06 -8.51
N THR A 198 4.12 -7.06 -9.06
CA THR A 198 4.78 -8.27 -9.55
C THR A 198 5.05 -9.25 -8.41
N THR A 199 5.58 -8.77 -7.27
CA THR A 199 5.86 -9.60 -6.11
C THR A 199 4.57 -10.21 -5.54
N LEU A 200 3.52 -9.42 -5.32
CA LEU A 200 2.24 -9.93 -4.79
C LEU A 200 1.55 -10.87 -5.78
N ALA A 201 1.63 -10.62 -7.08
CA ALA A 201 1.08 -11.53 -8.10
C ALA A 201 1.81 -12.88 -8.12
N VAL A 202 3.14 -12.88 -8.03
CA VAL A 202 3.96 -14.10 -7.95
C VAL A 202 3.65 -14.87 -6.65
N ILE A 203 3.59 -14.18 -5.51
CA ILE A 203 3.23 -14.78 -4.22
C ILE A 203 1.83 -15.41 -4.32
N GLY A 204 0.81 -14.64 -4.71
CA GLY A 204 -0.58 -15.12 -4.78
C GLY A 204 -0.75 -16.30 -5.75
N THR A 205 -0.10 -16.25 -6.91
CA THR A 205 -0.13 -17.36 -7.88
C THR A 205 0.54 -18.61 -7.31
N THR A 206 1.70 -18.45 -6.68
CA THR A 206 2.43 -19.58 -6.10
C THR A 206 1.62 -20.21 -4.96
N ARG A 207 1.02 -19.40 -4.09
CA ARG A 207 0.14 -19.88 -3.00
C ARG A 207 -1.12 -20.58 -3.52
N ALA A 208 -1.73 -20.09 -4.59
CA ALA A 208 -2.86 -20.77 -5.23
C ALA A 208 -2.46 -22.15 -5.80
N VAL A 209 -1.29 -22.24 -6.42
CA VAL A 209 -0.75 -23.50 -6.96
C VAL A 209 -0.41 -24.47 -5.84
N THR A 210 0.33 -24.04 -4.82
CA THR A 210 0.71 -24.93 -3.70
C THR A 210 -0.49 -25.47 -2.94
N TYR A 211 -1.51 -24.64 -2.65
CA TYR A 211 -2.74 -25.10 -1.99
C TYR A 211 -3.54 -26.10 -2.82
N SER A 212 -3.42 -26.08 -4.15
CA SER A 212 -4.07 -27.07 -5.02
C SER A 212 -3.54 -28.49 -4.80
N PHE A 213 -2.31 -28.62 -4.28
CA PHE A 213 -1.63 -29.90 -4.07
C PHE A 213 -1.41 -30.24 -2.59
N GLN A 214 -2.02 -29.51 -1.64
CA GLN A 214 -1.88 -29.79 -0.20
C GLN A 214 -2.89 -30.82 0.30
N PRO A 215 -2.44 -31.98 0.83
CA PRO A 215 -3.33 -33.01 1.34
C PRO A 215 -3.69 -32.86 2.83
N SER A 216 -2.96 -32.04 3.61
CA SER A 216 -3.10 -31.96 5.08
C SER A 216 -3.47 -30.55 5.58
N MET A 217 -4.14 -30.51 6.74
CA MET A 217 -4.58 -29.28 7.40
C MET A 217 -3.41 -28.55 8.07
N GLN A 218 -2.94 -27.46 7.47
CA GLN A 218 -2.08 -26.41 8.03
C GLN A 218 -0.77 -26.81 8.74
N GLN A 219 -0.48 -28.09 8.90
CA GLN A 219 0.81 -28.62 9.30
C GLN A 219 1.68 -28.78 8.05
N SER A 220 2.95 -28.40 8.16
CA SER A 220 3.89 -28.48 7.04
C SER A 220 4.58 -29.83 6.98
N THR A 221 3.80 -30.90 6.84
CA THR A 221 4.31 -32.26 6.77
C THR A 221 4.93 -32.59 5.40
N ASN A 222 4.51 -31.87 4.35
CA ASN A 222 4.88 -32.18 2.97
C ASN A 222 5.66 -31.03 2.32
N THR A 223 6.46 -31.32 1.30
CA THR A 223 7.27 -30.31 0.58
C THR A 223 6.43 -29.16 0.04
N VAL A 224 5.23 -29.44 -0.50
CA VAL A 224 4.32 -28.41 -1.02
C VAL A 224 3.87 -27.43 0.08
N SER A 225 3.60 -27.92 1.29
CA SER A 225 3.26 -27.08 2.43
C SER A 225 4.46 -26.29 2.97
N GLN A 226 5.68 -26.82 2.85
CA GLN A 226 6.90 -26.08 3.20
C GLN A 226 7.13 -24.93 2.23
N VAL A 227 6.97 -25.17 0.93
CA VAL A 227 7.08 -24.13 -0.11
C VAL A 227 6.04 -23.04 0.09
N ASP A 228 4.78 -23.39 0.39
CA ASP A 228 3.74 -22.40 0.68
C ASP A 228 4.13 -21.48 1.85
N ARG A 229 4.65 -22.05 2.95
CA ARG A 229 5.11 -21.28 4.11
C ARG A 229 6.33 -20.41 3.82
N PHE A 230 7.24 -20.90 2.99
CA PHE A 230 8.38 -20.12 2.52
C PHE A 230 7.91 -18.91 1.70
N ILE A 231 6.96 -19.11 0.78
CA ILE A 231 6.36 -18.03 0.00
C ILE A 231 5.60 -17.04 0.89
N TYR A 232 4.86 -17.55 1.87
CA TYR A 232 4.19 -16.73 2.88
C TYR A 232 5.17 -15.85 3.69
N THR A 233 6.42 -16.29 3.85
CA THR A 233 7.46 -15.47 4.50
C THR A 233 7.72 -14.17 3.73
N PHE A 234 7.75 -14.22 2.40
CA PHE A 234 7.88 -13.01 1.58
C PHE A 234 6.68 -12.08 1.71
N GLU A 235 5.48 -12.64 1.89
CA GLU A 235 4.27 -11.85 2.15
C GLU A 235 4.33 -11.16 3.52
N CYS A 236 4.85 -11.83 4.54
CA CYS A 236 5.09 -11.22 5.86
C CYS A 236 6.15 -10.12 5.84
N LEU A 237 7.07 -10.12 4.86
CA LEU A 237 8.04 -9.04 4.64
C LEU A 237 7.45 -7.87 3.87
N PHE A 238 6.27 -8.03 3.27
CA PHE A 238 5.63 -7.01 2.45
C PHE A 238 5.41 -5.65 3.16
N PRO A 239 5.04 -5.60 4.46
CA PRO A 239 5.03 -4.37 5.25
C PRO A 239 6.31 -3.53 5.16
N MET A 240 7.49 -4.16 5.03
CA MET A 240 8.76 -3.45 4.85
C MET A 240 8.82 -2.65 3.55
N MET A 241 8.26 -3.19 2.47
CA MET A 241 8.19 -2.47 1.20
C MET A 241 7.32 -1.21 1.33
N ILE A 242 6.18 -1.32 2.01
CA ILE A 242 5.28 -0.18 2.27
C ILE A 242 5.99 0.89 3.11
N TYR A 243 6.75 0.47 4.11
CA TYR A 243 7.56 1.36 4.93
C TYR A 243 8.63 2.12 4.14
N ILE A 244 9.31 1.44 3.22
CA ILE A 244 10.29 2.07 2.32
C ILE A 244 9.59 3.11 1.43
N ASP A 245 8.42 2.79 0.87
CA ASP A 245 7.63 3.73 0.06
C ASP A 245 7.20 4.98 0.84
N LEU A 246 6.77 4.80 2.09
CA LEU A 246 6.38 5.88 2.99
C LEU A 246 7.57 6.80 3.32
N LEU A 247 8.73 6.23 3.66
CA LEU A 247 9.94 6.99 3.93
C LEU A 247 10.44 7.75 2.70
N ALA A 248 10.50 7.08 1.55
CA ALA A 248 10.93 7.69 0.29
C ALA A 248 10.03 8.86 -0.12
N SER A 249 8.72 8.72 0.06
CA SER A 249 7.75 9.79 -0.20
C SER A 249 7.97 11.01 0.69
N ARG A 250 8.29 10.78 1.97
CA ARG A 250 8.56 11.85 2.94
C ARG A 250 9.86 12.58 2.69
N VAL A 251 10.96 11.86 2.49
CA VAL A 251 12.28 12.46 2.24
C VAL A 251 12.22 13.34 0.99
N LYS A 252 11.58 12.87 -0.08
CA LYS A 252 11.45 13.64 -1.32
C LYS A 252 10.59 14.89 -1.18
N PHE A 253 9.54 14.83 -0.34
CA PHE A 253 8.70 15.99 -0.05
C PHE A 253 9.49 17.07 0.72
N THR A 254 10.21 16.68 1.77
CA THR A 254 11.03 17.61 2.58
C THR A 254 12.11 18.30 1.74
N ILE A 255 12.81 17.54 0.87
CA ILE A 255 13.82 18.12 -0.04
C ILE A 255 13.18 19.13 -0.99
N SER A 256 12.04 18.77 -1.60
CA SER A 256 11.34 19.66 -2.55
C SER A 256 10.82 20.95 -1.90
N GLN A 257 10.44 20.90 -0.62
CA GLN A 257 10.06 22.09 0.14
C GLN A 257 11.28 22.96 0.45
N HIS A 258 12.40 22.37 0.87
CA HIS A 258 13.63 23.10 1.17
C HIS A 258 14.18 23.82 -0.06
N GLU A 259 14.19 23.16 -1.23
CA GLU A 259 14.61 23.77 -2.51
C GLU A 259 13.70 24.95 -2.91
N ARG A 260 12.38 24.82 -2.70
CA ARG A 260 11.43 25.92 -2.97
C ARG A 260 11.65 27.11 -2.04
N SER A 261 11.83 26.87 -0.75
CA SER A 261 12.11 27.92 0.24
C SER A 261 13.46 28.60 -0.04
N ALA A 262 14.51 27.84 -0.39
CA ALA A 262 15.82 28.39 -0.75
C ALA A 262 15.77 29.23 -2.04
N THR A 263 14.89 28.90 -2.98
CA THR A 263 14.69 29.67 -4.22
C THR A 263 13.94 30.97 -3.96
N ILE A 264 12.93 30.97 -3.09
CA ILE A 264 12.17 32.17 -2.70
C ILE A 264 13.04 33.13 -1.86
N MET A 265 13.99 32.60 -1.09
CA MET A 265 14.87 33.39 -0.22
C MET A 265 16.14 33.92 -0.91
N ARG A 266 16.35 33.67 -2.21
CA ARG A 266 17.35 34.43 -3.00
C ARG A 266 16.76 35.82 -3.27
N PRO A 267 17.26 36.90 -2.63
CA PRO A 267 16.83 38.22 -3.02
C PRO A 267 17.31 38.49 -4.45
N LEU A 268 16.53 39.26 -5.19
CA LEU A 268 16.92 39.96 -6.41
C LEU A 268 18.19 40.80 -6.15
N SER A 269 19.35 40.17 -6.15
CA SER A 269 20.65 40.80 -5.97
C SER A 269 21.59 40.44 -7.12
N THR A 270 21.10 40.60 -8.35
CA THR A 270 21.93 40.68 -9.57
C THR A 270 21.12 41.31 -10.71
N ARG A 271 20.60 42.53 -10.48
CA ARG A 271 20.20 43.43 -11.59
C ARG A 271 20.35 44.88 -11.16
N SER A 272 21.55 45.26 -10.73
CA SER A 272 21.95 46.65 -10.71
C SER A 272 23.45 46.75 -11.01
N LEU A 273 23.77 47.63 -11.95
CA LEU A 273 25.08 48.14 -12.35
C LEU A 273 25.96 47.23 -13.22
N ALA A 274 25.78 47.35 -14.54
CA ALA A 274 26.83 47.84 -15.45
C ALA A 274 26.40 47.66 -16.92
N ASN A 275 25.74 48.65 -17.51
CA ASN A 275 25.90 48.89 -18.94
C ASN A 275 25.64 50.37 -19.27
N THR A 276 26.64 51.20 -19.05
CA THR A 276 26.69 52.57 -19.54
C THR A 276 27.23 52.51 -20.98
N ARG A 277 26.37 52.73 -21.98
CA ARG A 277 26.80 53.15 -23.32
C ARG A 277 25.87 54.26 -23.84
N PRO A 278 26.42 55.33 -24.43
CA PRO A 278 25.64 56.48 -24.84
C PRO A 278 24.92 56.27 -26.17
N ILE A 279 23.77 56.91 -26.26
CA ILE A 279 22.86 57.00 -27.40
C ILE A 279 23.47 57.89 -28.50
N ARG A 280 23.48 57.41 -29.75
CA ARG A 280 23.63 58.24 -30.96
C ARG A 280 22.37 58.08 -31.83
N LYS A 281 21.98 59.19 -32.46
CA LYS A 281 20.66 59.56 -32.98
C LYS A 281 20.18 58.81 -34.24
N ALA A 282 18.85 58.61 -34.26
CA ALA A 282 17.84 58.86 -35.31
C ALA A 282 17.95 58.27 -36.74
N SER A 283 16.90 57.52 -37.12
CA SER A 283 16.01 57.76 -38.29
C SER A 283 14.76 56.85 -38.17
N VAL A 284 13.56 57.41 -37.95
CA VAL A 284 12.47 57.66 -38.93
C VAL A 284 12.08 56.44 -39.79
N SER A 285 10.90 55.86 -39.52
CA SER A 285 9.86 55.60 -40.54
C SER A 285 8.56 55.09 -39.90
N SER A 286 7.45 55.75 -40.23
CA SER A 286 6.08 55.52 -39.76
C SER A 286 5.40 54.32 -40.43
N ARG A 287 4.49 53.63 -39.71
CA ARG A 287 3.11 53.35 -40.18
C ARG A 287 2.23 52.75 -39.07
N HIS A 288 1.05 53.35 -38.92
CA HIS A 288 -0.13 52.93 -38.16
C HIS A 288 -0.66 51.55 -38.60
N TYR A 289 -1.26 50.77 -37.68
CA TYR A 289 -2.72 50.60 -37.51
C TYR A 289 -3.05 49.58 -36.39
N LEU A 290 -3.91 50.04 -35.46
CA LEU A 290 -4.96 49.37 -34.66
C LEU A 290 -4.65 48.47 -33.44
N GLU A 291 -5.14 49.01 -32.32
CA GLU A 291 -5.59 48.36 -31.09
C GLU A 291 -6.64 47.26 -31.31
N GLY A 292 -6.74 46.32 -30.36
CA GLY A 292 -8.02 45.65 -30.10
C GLY A 292 -7.97 44.23 -29.52
N ASN A 293 -7.75 44.13 -28.21
CA ASN A 293 -8.26 43.10 -27.29
C ASN A 293 -8.08 41.60 -27.63
N ALA A 294 -7.01 41.01 -27.09
CA ALA A 294 -6.97 39.59 -26.77
C ALA A 294 -7.46 39.37 -25.32
N SER A 295 -8.68 38.88 -25.16
CA SER A 295 -9.16 38.30 -23.91
C SER A 295 -8.56 36.90 -23.76
N GLU A 296 -7.41 36.79 -23.06
CA GLU A 296 -6.90 35.53 -22.56
C GLU A 296 -7.84 34.98 -21.49
N CYS A 297 -8.56 33.92 -21.85
CA CYS A 297 -9.31 33.11 -20.90
C CYS A 297 -8.31 32.27 -20.09
N GLU A 298 -8.01 32.75 -18.89
CA GLU A 298 -7.16 32.17 -17.85
C GLU A 298 -7.60 30.72 -17.50
N LEU A 299 -7.02 29.73 -18.18
CA LEU A 299 -7.17 28.32 -17.86
C LEU A 299 -6.26 27.98 -16.66
N ARG A 300 -6.82 28.14 -15.46
CA ARG A 300 -6.21 27.70 -14.19
C ARG A 300 -5.74 26.23 -14.26
N PRO A 301 -4.48 25.91 -13.93
CA PRO A 301 -4.06 24.52 -13.67
C PRO A 301 -4.48 24.15 -12.24
N LEU A 302 -5.78 23.96 -12.02
CA LEU A 302 -6.39 23.64 -10.72
C LEU A 302 -6.21 22.16 -10.30
N SER A 303 -5.43 21.36 -11.03
CA SER A 303 -5.30 19.91 -10.78
C SER A 303 -3.98 19.48 -10.11
N GLU A 304 -2.88 20.22 -10.32
CA GLU A 304 -1.58 19.87 -9.75
C GLU A 304 -1.45 20.26 -8.28
N THR A 305 -2.01 21.41 -7.88
CA THR A 305 -2.07 21.81 -6.47
C THR A 305 -2.94 20.87 -5.66
N THR A 306 -4.04 20.35 -6.22
CA THR A 306 -4.91 19.39 -5.51
C THR A 306 -4.31 17.98 -5.45
N PHE A 307 -3.54 17.55 -6.45
CA PHE A 307 -2.85 16.26 -6.43
C PHE A 307 -1.61 16.29 -5.54
N ALA A 308 -0.77 17.34 -5.65
CA ALA A 308 0.35 17.55 -4.75
C ALA A 308 -0.12 17.84 -3.32
N ALA A 309 -1.20 18.59 -3.10
CA ALA A 309 -1.82 18.75 -1.79
C ALA A 309 -2.53 17.48 -1.31
N GLY A 310 -3.08 16.64 -2.18
CA GLY A 310 -3.68 15.35 -1.81
C GLY A 310 -2.65 14.31 -1.36
N VAL A 311 -1.45 14.35 -1.95
CA VAL A 311 -0.29 13.53 -1.56
C VAL A 311 0.50 14.18 -0.40
N ALA A 312 0.50 15.51 -0.26
CA ALA A 312 1.05 16.21 0.91
C ALA A 312 0.15 16.10 2.15
N ASN A 313 -1.17 16.13 1.98
CA ASN A 313 -2.18 15.88 3.01
C ASN A 313 -2.31 14.38 3.35
N LEU A 314 -1.60 13.49 2.64
CA LEU A 314 -1.35 12.13 3.12
C LEU A 314 -0.52 12.14 4.42
N HIS A 315 0.03 13.30 4.76
CA HIS A 315 1.27 13.42 5.51
C HIS A 315 1.34 14.69 6.40
N VAL A 316 0.30 15.50 6.44
CA VAL A 316 0.17 16.57 7.45
C VAL A 316 -1.22 16.43 8.06
N VAL A 317 -1.28 15.89 9.28
CA VAL A 317 -2.41 16.20 10.17
C VAL A 317 -2.07 17.57 10.75
N GLU A 318 -2.62 18.62 10.17
CA GLU A 318 -2.73 19.91 10.87
C GLU A 318 -3.59 19.67 12.11
N ARG A 319 -2.99 19.84 13.30
CA ARG A 319 -3.77 20.14 14.50
C ARG A 319 -4.39 21.52 14.29
N PRO A 320 -5.72 21.70 14.49
CA PRO A 320 -6.27 23.03 14.62
C PRO A 320 -5.86 23.56 15.99
N GLU A 321 -4.82 24.40 16.03
CA GLU A 321 -4.55 25.24 17.18
C GLU A 321 -5.64 26.31 17.22
N LYS A 322 -6.56 26.17 18.18
CA LYS A 322 -7.60 27.18 18.44
C LYS A 322 -6.92 28.44 18.98
N ALA A 323 -6.62 29.39 18.10
CA ALA A 323 -6.41 30.77 18.51
C ALA A 323 -7.76 31.36 18.94
N LYS A 324 -7.96 31.50 20.25
CA LYS A 324 -8.96 32.40 20.80
C LYS A 324 -8.49 33.83 20.53
N CYS A 325 -9.19 34.54 19.66
CA CYS A 325 -9.25 36.00 19.75
C CYS A 325 -10.25 36.32 20.86
N THR A 326 -9.75 36.88 21.95
CA THR A 326 -10.42 37.84 22.82
C THR A 326 -9.60 39.10 22.78
#